data_AF-A0A0A0PZ04-F1
#
_entry.id   AF-A0A0A0PZ04-F1
#
_cell.length_a   1.000
_cell.length_b   1.000
_cell.length_c   1.000
_cell.angle_alpha   90.00
_cell.angle_beta   90.00
_cell.angle_gamma   90.00
#
_symmetry.space_group_name_H-M   'P 1'
#
loop_
_entity.id
_entity.type
_entity.pdbx_description
1 polymer ?
#
loop_
_entity_poly.entity_id
_entity_poly.type
_entity_poly.pdbx_seq_one_letter_code
_entity_poly.pdbx_strand_id
1 'polypeptide(L)'
;LCENSYTTISRFILLDSMLLFGTVLTVFCWAKFHNQRYNSFEPEWFFWLFMTGFSIGCVCSVKLVGLFVTAMVGIYTIEDLWAKFGDTRMPVSTLSAHFIFRVLGLIVLPFLIYMLSFALHFAILDRSGPGDAQMSSLFQANLKGTNVGKDSPLELAYGSRATIKNMGYGGGLLHSHVQTYPEGSQQQQVTCYHHKDTNNDWFFYPTRHEPAYDPESDDIRYLADGSTIRLIHAQTGRNL
;
A
#
# COMPACT_ATOMS: atom_id res chain seq x y z
N LEU A 1 -13.64 -34.29 2.40
CA LEU A 1 -13.32 -34.90 1.09
C LEU A 1 -14.52 -34.88 0.15
N CYS A 2 -15.75 -35.11 0.62
CA CYS A 2 -16.98 -35.00 -0.19
C CYS A 2 -17.58 -33.58 -0.18
N GLU A 3 -16.80 -32.55 -0.48
CA GLU A 3 -17.31 -31.18 -0.67
C GLU A 3 -16.84 -30.65 -2.04
N ASN A 4 -17.79 -30.43 -2.94
CA ASN A 4 -17.52 -30.08 -4.33
C ASN A 4 -17.00 -28.63 -4.45
N SER A 5 -17.37 -27.75 -3.53
CA SER A 5 -16.88 -26.37 -3.50
C SER A 5 -15.37 -26.32 -3.28
N TYR A 6 -14.86 -27.01 -2.26
CA TYR A 6 -13.43 -27.06 -1.97
C TYR A 6 -12.63 -27.76 -3.06
N THR A 7 -13.19 -28.81 -3.67
CA THR A 7 -12.52 -29.51 -4.77
C THR A 7 -12.40 -28.62 -6.01
N THR A 8 -13.45 -27.85 -6.33
CA THR A 8 -13.44 -26.92 -7.45
C THR A 8 -12.44 -25.78 -7.22
N ILE A 9 -12.48 -25.13 -6.05
CA ILE A 9 -11.64 -23.95 -5.78
C ILE A 9 -10.15 -24.29 -5.62
N SER A 10 -9.83 -25.51 -5.15
CA SER A 10 -8.43 -25.97 -4.98
C SER A 10 -7.80 -26.48 -6.28
N ARG A 11 -8.59 -26.77 -7.32
CA ARG A 11 -8.08 -27.26 -8.60
C ARG A 11 -7.49 -26.14 -9.48
N PHE A 12 -7.91 -24.90 -9.28
CA PHE A 12 -7.41 -23.74 -10.03
C PHE A 12 -6.26 -23.05 -9.29
N ILE A 13 -5.46 -22.27 -10.02
CA ILE A 13 -4.38 -21.44 -9.46
C ILE A 13 -5.00 -20.18 -8.84
N LEU A 14 -5.69 -20.38 -7.71
CA LEU A 14 -6.36 -19.34 -6.94
C LEU A 14 -5.70 -19.21 -5.57
N LEU A 15 -5.60 -17.97 -5.10
CA LEU A 15 -5.15 -17.66 -3.74
C LEU A 15 -6.09 -18.23 -2.66
N ASP A 16 -7.34 -18.49 -3.02
CA ASP A 16 -8.35 -18.99 -2.07
C ASP A 16 -8.02 -20.41 -1.55
N SER A 17 -7.29 -21.22 -2.33
CA SER A 17 -6.80 -22.53 -1.88
C SER A 17 -5.74 -22.40 -0.76
N MET A 18 -4.81 -21.45 -0.92
CA MET A 18 -3.79 -21.11 0.08
C MET A 18 -4.42 -20.47 1.31
N LEU A 19 -5.42 -19.61 1.12
CA LEU A 19 -6.18 -18.99 2.20
C LEU A 19 -6.94 -20.04 3.02
N LEU A 20 -7.59 -21.00 2.36
CA LEU A 20 -8.29 -22.10 3.01
C LEU A 20 -7.33 -22.94 3.85
N PHE A 21 -6.18 -23.31 3.28
CA PHE A 21 -5.13 -24.03 4.00
C PHE A 21 -4.64 -23.25 5.23
N GLY A 22 -4.29 -21.98 5.07
CA GLY A 22 -3.85 -21.12 6.17
C GLY A 22 -4.90 -20.92 7.26
N THR A 23 -6.18 -20.86 6.88
CA THR A 23 -7.30 -20.75 7.83
C THR A 23 -7.44 -22.03 8.65
N VAL A 24 -7.47 -23.19 7.99
CA VAL A 24 -7.55 -24.49 8.68
C VAL A 24 -6.33 -24.73 9.56
N LEU A 25 -5.13 -24.39 9.08
CA LEU A 25 -3.90 -24.47 9.86
C LEU A 25 -3.96 -23.59 11.10
N THR A 26 -4.47 -22.36 10.98
CA THR A 26 -4.61 -21.44 12.13
C THR A 26 -5.55 -22.00 13.18
N VAL A 27 -6.72 -22.51 12.76
CA VAL A 27 -7.68 -23.14 13.67
C VAL A 27 -7.09 -24.39 14.32
N PHE A 28 -6.33 -25.19 13.57
CA PHE A 28 -5.65 -26.39 14.09
C PHE A 28 -4.59 -26.04 15.14
N CYS A 29 -3.70 -25.08 14.83
CA CYS A 29 -2.68 -24.60 15.76
C CYS A 29 -3.31 -24.00 17.03
N TRP A 30 -4.38 -23.21 16.86
CA TRP A 30 -5.16 -22.69 17.99
C TRP A 30 -5.77 -23.80 18.84
N ALA A 31 -6.39 -24.82 18.23
CA ALA A 31 -6.97 -25.94 18.97
C ALA A 31 -5.90 -26.72 19.76
N LYS A 32 -4.71 -26.91 19.18
CA LYS A 32 -3.58 -27.51 19.88
C LYS A 32 -3.06 -26.64 21.02
N PHE A 33 -3.00 -25.32 20.82
CA PHE A 33 -2.66 -24.35 21.87
C PHE A 33 -3.69 -24.39 23.02
N HIS A 34 -4.98 -24.44 22.71
CA HIS A 34 -6.06 -24.57 23.68
C HIS A 34 -5.95 -25.86 24.51
N ASN A 35 -5.55 -26.98 23.90
CA ASN A 35 -5.36 -28.24 24.63
C ASN A 35 -4.23 -28.14 25.68
N GLN A 36 -3.24 -27.26 25.46
CA GLN A 36 -2.16 -27.02 26.41
C GLN A 36 -2.52 -25.97 27.49
N ARG A 37 -3.80 -25.58 27.63
CA ARG A 37 -4.23 -24.55 28.61
C ARG A 37 -3.85 -24.86 30.06
N TYR A 38 -3.79 -26.15 30.42
CA TYR A 38 -3.42 -26.60 31.77
C TYR A 38 -1.91 -26.70 31.99
N ASN A 39 -1.13 -26.86 30.92
CA ASN A 39 0.32 -27.02 30.93
C ASN A 39 0.99 -25.72 30.46
N SER A 40 0.59 -24.60 31.08
CA SER A 40 1.06 -23.27 30.72
C SER A 40 2.57 -23.13 30.94
N PHE A 41 3.25 -22.45 30.01
CA PHE A 41 4.71 -22.22 30.00
C PHE A 41 5.58 -23.46 29.77
N GLU A 42 4.99 -24.61 29.39
CA GLU A 42 5.78 -25.73 28.89
C GLU A 42 6.27 -25.49 27.45
N PRO A 43 7.35 -26.16 27.01
CA PRO A 43 7.86 -26.03 25.64
C PRO A 43 6.79 -26.27 24.57
N GLU A 44 5.88 -27.22 24.79
CA GLU A 44 4.76 -27.49 23.88
C GLU A 44 3.78 -26.32 23.80
N TRP A 45 3.50 -25.66 24.93
CA TRP A 45 2.64 -24.47 24.97
C TRP A 45 3.22 -23.33 24.14
N PHE A 46 4.53 -23.06 24.29
CA PHE A 46 5.23 -22.07 23.48
C PHE A 46 5.22 -22.45 22.00
N PHE A 47 5.53 -23.70 21.67
CA PHE A 47 5.51 -24.18 20.30
C PHE A 47 4.18 -23.91 19.62
N TRP A 48 3.06 -24.31 20.24
CA TRP A 48 1.73 -24.09 19.66
C TRP A 48 1.30 -22.62 19.63
N LEU A 49 1.70 -21.82 20.62
CA LEU A 49 1.47 -20.37 20.62
C LEU A 49 2.15 -19.70 19.42
N PHE A 50 3.46 -19.93 19.25
CA PHE A 50 4.23 -19.33 18.17
C PHE A 50 3.85 -19.90 16.81
N MET A 51 3.49 -21.19 16.71
CA MET A 51 2.94 -21.76 15.48
C MET A 51 1.58 -21.17 15.10
N THR A 52 0.73 -20.87 16.09
CA THR A 52 -0.53 -20.13 15.85
C THR A 52 -0.23 -18.74 15.30
N GLY A 53 0.70 -18.02 15.93
CA GLY A 53 1.19 -16.73 15.46
C GLY A 53 1.75 -16.76 14.03
N PHE A 54 2.58 -17.76 13.75
CA PHE A 54 3.16 -17.97 12.43
C PHE A 54 2.07 -18.18 11.38
N SER A 55 1.11 -19.06 11.67
CA SER A 55 -0.02 -19.34 10.78
C SER A 55 -0.91 -18.11 10.56
N ILE A 56 -1.16 -17.29 11.60
CA ILE A 56 -1.88 -16.01 11.49
C ILE A 56 -1.12 -15.05 10.55
N GLY A 57 0.20 -14.95 10.70
CA GLY A 57 1.03 -14.13 9.81
C GLY A 57 0.89 -14.58 8.35
N CYS A 58 1.02 -15.87 8.09
CA CYS A 58 0.88 -16.44 6.75
C CYS A 58 -0.50 -16.21 6.14
N VAL A 59 -1.59 -16.46 6.88
CA VAL A 59 -2.95 -16.32 6.34
C VAL A 59 -3.29 -14.86 6.02
N CYS A 60 -2.84 -13.91 6.86
CA CYS A 60 -3.01 -12.47 6.62
C CYS A 60 -2.16 -11.97 5.45
N SER A 61 -0.97 -12.55 5.22
CA SER A 61 -0.15 -12.26 4.05
C SER A 61 -0.76 -12.75 2.73
N VAL A 62 -1.60 -13.80 2.76
CA VAL A 62 -2.31 -14.29 1.56
C VAL A 62 -3.47 -13.38 1.20
N LYS A 63 -4.35 -13.07 2.18
CA LYS A 63 -5.53 -12.21 1.96
C LYS A 63 -5.98 -11.60 3.28
N LEU A 64 -6.41 -10.35 3.25
CA LEU A 64 -6.91 -9.65 4.44
C LEU A 64 -8.18 -10.28 5.06
N VAL A 65 -8.89 -11.16 4.32
CA VAL A 65 -9.98 -11.98 4.88
C VAL A 65 -9.48 -12.88 6.03
N GLY A 66 -8.18 -13.20 6.08
CA GLY A 66 -7.54 -13.88 7.20
C GLY A 66 -7.63 -13.12 8.54
N LEU A 67 -7.96 -11.84 8.53
CA LEU A 67 -8.25 -11.09 9.75
C LEU A 67 -9.46 -11.64 10.51
N PHE A 68 -10.40 -12.34 9.86
CA PHE A 68 -11.53 -12.96 10.55
C PHE A 68 -11.12 -14.14 11.44
N VAL A 69 -10.24 -15.02 10.96
CA VAL A 69 -9.70 -16.10 11.80
C VAL A 69 -8.77 -15.56 12.88
N THR A 70 -8.05 -14.47 12.57
CA THR A 70 -7.25 -13.74 13.57
C THR A 70 -8.13 -13.17 14.68
N ALA A 71 -9.27 -12.58 14.33
CA ALA A 71 -10.24 -12.06 15.29
C ALA A 71 -10.84 -13.17 16.16
N MET A 72 -11.13 -14.35 15.60
CA MET A 72 -11.57 -15.52 16.37
C MET A 72 -10.53 -15.90 17.45
N VAL A 73 -9.26 -16.02 17.07
CA VAL A 73 -8.17 -16.31 18.02
C VAL A 73 -8.01 -15.17 19.03
N GLY A 74 -8.16 -13.91 18.60
CA GLY A 74 -8.10 -12.73 19.44
C GLY A 74 -9.20 -12.70 20.52
N ILE A 75 -10.45 -12.96 20.14
CA ILE A 75 -11.59 -13.03 21.06
C ILE A 75 -11.37 -14.14 22.10
N TYR A 76 -10.95 -15.33 21.65
CA TYR A 76 -10.59 -16.42 22.56
C TYR A 76 -9.45 -16.00 23.52
N THR A 77 -8.44 -15.29 23.02
CA THR A 77 -7.30 -14.84 23.82
C THR A 77 -7.73 -13.83 24.89
N ILE A 78 -8.65 -12.92 24.54
CA ILE A 78 -9.24 -11.95 25.47
C ILE A 78 -10.03 -12.68 26.56
N GLU A 79 -10.87 -13.63 26.19
CA GLU A 79 -11.66 -14.44 27.14
C GLU A 79 -10.76 -15.25 28.08
N ASP A 80 -9.73 -15.90 27.54
CA ASP A 80 -8.77 -16.69 28.34
C ASP A 80 -7.95 -15.83 29.30
N LEU A 81 -7.54 -14.62 28.88
CA LEU A 81 -6.87 -13.66 29.76
C LEU A 81 -7.81 -13.09 30.82
N TRP A 82 -9.07 -12.84 30.47
CA TRP A 82 -10.09 -12.39 31.41
C TRP A 82 -10.36 -13.42 32.49
N ALA A 83 -10.49 -14.70 32.12
CA ALA A 83 -10.66 -15.80 33.07
C ALA A 83 -9.46 -15.92 34.01
N LYS A 84 -8.22 -15.76 33.51
CA LYS A 84 -6.99 -15.79 34.32
C LYS A 84 -6.87 -14.58 35.24
N PHE A 85 -7.32 -13.40 34.81
CA PHE A 85 -7.38 -12.21 35.66
C PHE A 85 -8.34 -12.39 36.85
N GLY A 86 -9.43 -13.14 36.67
CA GLY A 86 -10.37 -13.48 37.74
C GLY A 86 -9.85 -14.52 38.74
N ASP A 87 -8.73 -15.21 38.46
CA ASP A 87 -8.18 -16.22 39.36
C ASP A 87 -7.33 -15.57 40.47
N THR A 88 -7.95 -15.40 41.64
CA THR A 88 -7.30 -14.85 42.86
C THR A 88 -6.09 -15.64 43.36
N ARG A 89 -5.89 -16.89 42.91
CA ARG A 89 -4.74 -17.72 43.28
C ARG A 89 -3.53 -17.50 42.38
N MET A 90 -3.70 -16.84 41.23
CA MET A 90 -2.62 -16.62 40.27
C MET A 90 -1.75 -15.41 40.66
N PRO A 91 -0.42 -15.57 40.75
CA PRO A 91 0.48 -14.44 40.93
C PRO A 91 0.40 -13.45 39.77
N VAL A 92 0.47 -12.14 40.07
CA VAL A 92 0.45 -11.07 39.05
C VAL A 92 1.60 -11.21 38.04
N SER A 93 2.75 -11.73 38.48
CA SER A 93 3.90 -12.02 37.61
C SER A 93 3.56 -13.07 36.54
N THR A 94 2.86 -14.13 36.92
CA THR A 94 2.40 -15.20 36.01
C THR A 94 1.37 -14.67 35.02
N LEU A 95 0.41 -13.86 35.47
CA LEU A 95 -0.55 -13.21 34.58
C LEU A 95 0.13 -12.27 33.59
N SER A 96 1.10 -11.47 34.07
CA SER A 96 1.89 -10.56 33.22
C SER A 96 2.69 -11.34 32.17
N ALA A 97 3.30 -12.47 32.55
CA ALA A 97 4.00 -13.34 31.61
C ALA A 97 3.04 -13.89 30.55
N HIS A 98 1.84 -14.35 30.94
CA HIS A 98 0.81 -14.80 30.00
C HIS A 98 0.40 -13.74 28.98
N PHE A 99 0.27 -12.48 29.41
CA PHE A 99 -0.01 -11.36 28.53
C PHE A 99 1.14 -11.10 27.56
N ILE A 100 2.38 -10.97 28.08
CA ILE A 100 3.57 -10.68 27.27
C ILE A 100 3.78 -11.75 26.19
N PHE A 101 3.72 -13.03 26.53
CA PHE A 101 3.93 -14.09 25.54
C PHE A 101 2.84 -14.12 24.48
N ARG A 102 1.57 -13.83 24.84
CA ARG A 102 0.49 -13.71 23.85
C ARG A 102 0.69 -12.51 22.92
N VAL A 103 1.14 -11.36 23.44
CA VAL A 103 1.48 -10.20 22.60
C VAL A 103 2.62 -10.55 21.64
N LEU A 104 3.69 -11.19 22.13
CA LEU A 104 4.81 -11.60 21.29
C LEU A 104 4.40 -12.62 20.22
N GLY A 105 3.68 -13.67 20.63
CA GLY A 105 3.30 -14.78 19.77
C GLY A 105 2.15 -14.46 18.82
N LEU A 106 1.14 -13.70 19.24
CA LEU A 106 -0.11 -13.50 18.47
C LEU A 106 -0.26 -12.10 17.89
N ILE A 107 0.67 -11.17 18.16
CA ILE A 107 0.67 -9.82 17.56
C ILE A 107 2.00 -9.54 16.87
N VAL A 108 3.11 -9.53 17.63
CA VAL A 108 4.42 -9.14 17.09
C VAL A 108 4.89 -10.12 16.01
N LEU A 109 4.86 -11.43 16.28
CA LEU A 109 5.29 -12.43 15.32
C LEU A 109 4.47 -12.40 14.01
N PRO A 110 3.12 -12.45 14.02
CA PRO A 110 2.33 -12.33 12.79
C PRO A 110 2.62 -11.04 12.02
N PHE A 111 2.78 -9.91 12.71
CA PHE A 111 3.11 -8.64 12.08
C PHE A 111 4.47 -8.69 11.39
N LEU A 112 5.49 -9.29 12.03
CA LEU A 112 6.81 -9.45 11.41
C LEU A 112 6.76 -10.32 10.16
N ILE A 113 5.97 -11.40 10.16
CA ILE A 113 5.79 -12.27 8.97
C ILE A 113 5.09 -11.51 7.84
N TYR A 114 4.09 -10.71 8.18
CA TYR A 114 3.42 -9.84 7.22
C TYR A 114 4.38 -8.82 6.61
N MET A 115 5.14 -8.10 7.44
CA MET A 115 6.16 -7.15 6.99
C MET A 115 7.26 -7.82 6.15
N LEU A 116 7.71 -9.02 6.53
CA LEU A 116 8.67 -9.80 5.75
C LEU A 116 8.12 -10.15 4.36
N SER A 117 6.82 -10.47 4.27
CA SER A 117 6.17 -10.77 2.99
C SER A 117 6.21 -9.56 2.05
N PHE A 118 5.96 -8.35 2.57
CA PHE A 118 6.09 -7.11 1.80
C PHE A 118 7.54 -6.75 1.46
N ALA A 119 8.46 -6.96 2.40
CA ALA A 119 9.89 -6.75 2.16
C ALA A 119 10.39 -7.64 1.01
N LEU A 120 10.00 -8.92 1.01
CA LEU A 120 10.29 -9.84 -0.09
C LEU A 120 9.59 -9.44 -1.38
N HIS A 121 8.31 -9.02 -1.32
CA HIS A 121 7.59 -8.54 -2.50
C HIS A 121 8.32 -7.39 -3.20
N PHE A 122 8.74 -6.36 -2.45
CA PHE A 122 9.47 -5.21 -3.00
C PHE A 122 10.91 -5.55 -3.40
N ALA A 123 11.58 -6.47 -2.71
CA ALA A 123 12.93 -6.91 -3.07
C ALA A 123 12.95 -7.75 -4.36
N ILE A 124 11.92 -8.56 -4.60
CA ILE A 124 11.80 -9.42 -5.78
C ILE A 124 11.30 -8.61 -6.99
N LEU A 125 10.34 -7.72 -6.80
CA LEU A 125 9.73 -6.91 -7.87
C LEU A 125 10.35 -5.51 -7.92
N ASP A 126 11.63 -5.45 -8.26
CA ASP A 126 12.41 -4.21 -8.32
C ASP A 126 12.39 -3.50 -9.69
N ARG A 127 11.59 -3.98 -10.65
CA ARG A 127 11.48 -3.45 -12.02
C ARG A 127 10.18 -2.69 -12.24
N SER A 128 10.24 -1.66 -13.07
CA SER A 128 9.06 -0.90 -13.54
C SER A 128 8.11 -1.78 -14.36
N GLY A 129 6.81 -1.52 -14.24
CA GLY A 129 5.75 -2.27 -14.90
C GLY A 129 4.43 -1.50 -14.90
N PRO A 130 3.37 -1.96 -15.60
CA PRO A 130 2.16 -1.18 -15.84
C PRO A 130 1.40 -0.74 -14.58
N GLY A 131 1.62 -1.42 -13.45
CA GLY A 131 0.99 -1.11 -12.15
C GLY A 131 1.72 -0.05 -11.31
N ASP A 132 2.94 0.37 -11.68
CA ASP A 132 3.72 1.31 -10.88
C ASP A 132 3.16 2.73 -10.87
N ALA A 133 2.30 3.09 -11.83
CA ALA A 133 1.66 4.39 -11.96
C ALA A 133 0.85 4.79 -10.71
N GLN A 134 0.32 3.82 -9.98
CA GLN A 134 -0.43 4.00 -8.72
C GLN A 134 0.48 4.31 -7.52
N MET A 135 1.79 4.11 -7.65
CA MET A 135 2.76 4.40 -6.59
C MET A 135 3.21 5.87 -6.64
N SER A 136 3.82 6.33 -5.55
CA SER A 136 4.44 7.67 -5.49
C SER A 136 5.56 7.80 -6.52
N SER A 137 5.82 9.02 -7.00
CA SER A 137 6.89 9.25 -7.97
C SER A 137 8.27 8.88 -7.42
N LEU A 138 8.49 9.09 -6.11
CA LEU A 138 9.72 8.68 -5.43
C LEU A 138 9.90 7.16 -5.44
N PHE A 139 8.82 6.41 -5.21
CA PHE A 139 8.87 4.95 -5.31
C PHE A 139 9.17 4.50 -6.75
N GLN A 140 8.45 5.07 -7.73
CA GLN A 140 8.68 4.79 -9.15
C GLN A 140 10.11 5.11 -9.60
N ALA A 141 10.72 6.17 -9.07
CA ALA A 141 12.10 6.55 -9.38
C ALA A 141 13.15 5.55 -8.86
N ASN A 142 12.82 4.79 -7.81
CA ASN A 142 13.71 3.75 -7.27
C ASN A 142 13.60 2.40 -8.02
N LEU A 143 12.63 2.24 -8.93
CA LEU A 143 12.47 1.02 -9.73
C LEU A 143 13.48 0.97 -10.89
N LYS A 144 14.05 -0.20 -11.13
CA LYS A 144 14.92 -0.45 -12.29
C LYS A 144 14.11 -0.35 -13.58
N GLY A 145 14.67 0.37 -14.56
CA GLY A 145 14.00 0.59 -15.85
C GLY A 145 12.95 1.71 -15.86
N THR A 146 12.83 2.48 -14.77
CA THR A 146 11.98 3.67 -14.75
C THR A 146 12.52 4.76 -15.69
N ASN A 147 11.60 5.56 -16.22
CA ASN A 147 11.90 6.82 -16.94
C ASN A 147 11.52 8.04 -16.09
N VAL A 148 10.98 7.84 -14.88
CA VAL A 148 10.62 8.93 -13.98
C VAL A 148 11.90 9.49 -13.38
N GLY A 149 12.16 10.78 -13.61
CA GLY A 149 13.34 11.48 -13.07
C GLY A 149 14.65 11.24 -13.81
N LYS A 150 14.69 10.37 -14.84
CA LYS A 150 15.85 10.26 -15.72
C LYS A 150 15.90 11.47 -16.65
N ASP A 151 17.08 12.06 -16.77
CA ASP A 151 17.37 13.21 -17.63
C ASP A 151 16.39 14.39 -17.41
N SER A 152 15.76 14.44 -16.23
CA SER A 152 14.85 15.51 -15.86
C SER A 152 15.65 16.62 -15.20
N PRO A 153 15.63 17.85 -15.74
CA PRO A 153 16.36 18.96 -15.13
C PRO A 153 15.83 19.25 -13.72
N LEU A 154 16.72 19.64 -12.82
CA LEU A 154 16.38 19.95 -11.43
C LEU A 154 15.56 21.23 -11.33
N GLU A 155 15.86 22.20 -12.18
CA GLU A 155 15.26 23.52 -12.17
C GLU A 155 14.32 23.70 -13.37
N LEU A 156 13.17 24.31 -13.11
CA LEU A 156 12.23 24.69 -14.16
C LEU A 156 12.52 26.14 -14.59
N ALA A 157 12.53 26.37 -15.89
CA ALA A 157 12.61 27.68 -16.51
C ALA A 157 11.32 28.00 -17.28
N TYR A 158 11.08 29.27 -17.58
CA TYR A 158 10.03 29.65 -18.52
C TYR A 158 10.26 28.95 -19.88
N GLY A 159 9.18 28.46 -20.49
CA GLY A 159 9.24 27.61 -21.68
C GLY A 159 9.42 26.12 -21.40
N SER A 160 9.74 25.72 -20.17
CA SER A 160 9.89 24.29 -19.82
C SER A 160 8.59 23.53 -20.00
N ARG A 161 8.70 22.30 -20.51
CA ARG A 161 7.61 21.33 -20.60
C ARG A 161 7.75 20.31 -19.48
N ALA A 162 6.74 20.19 -18.63
CA ALA A 162 6.73 19.20 -17.56
C ALA A 162 5.32 18.69 -17.27
N THR A 163 5.26 17.58 -16.53
CA THR A 163 4.01 17.02 -16.00
C THR A 163 3.90 17.35 -14.52
N ILE A 164 2.69 17.65 -14.03
CA ILE A 164 2.45 18.02 -12.63
C ILE A 164 1.66 16.89 -11.97
N LYS A 165 2.20 16.29 -10.90
CA LYS A 165 1.53 15.21 -10.16
C LYS A 165 1.05 15.70 -8.80
N ASN A 166 -0.19 15.37 -8.45
CA ASN A 166 -0.69 15.60 -7.11
C ASN A 166 -0.01 14.64 -6.11
N MET A 167 0.43 15.18 -4.97
CA MET A 167 1.08 14.43 -3.89
C MET A 167 0.07 13.80 -2.90
N GLY A 168 -1.22 14.14 -2.99
CA GLY A 168 -2.28 13.54 -2.17
C GLY A 168 -2.50 12.04 -2.45
N TYR A 169 -3.23 11.37 -1.55
CA TYR A 169 -3.61 9.97 -1.71
C TYR A 169 -4.47 9.78 -2.97
N GLY A 170 -4.07 8.87 -3.86
CA GLY A 170 -4.72 8.73 -5.17
C GLY A 170 -4.51 9.94 -6.09
N GLY A 171 -3.39 10.66 -5.95
CA GLY A 171 -3.06 11.80 -6.79
C GLY A 171 -2.74 11.39 -8.25
N GLY A 172 -3.49 11.95 -9.20
CA GLY A 172 -3.21 11.83 -10.63
C GLY A 172 -2.26 12.92 -11.17
N LEU A 173 -1.95 12.81 -12.45
CA LEU A 173 -1.26 13.84 -13.24
C LEU A 173 -2.27 14.86 -13.75
N LEU A 174 -1.91 16.14 -13.72
CA LEU A 174 -2.72 17.21 -14.32
C LEU A 174 -2.90 16.92 -15.82
N HIS A 175 -4.15 16.83 -16.26
CA HIS A 175 -4.52 16.33 -17.57
C HIS A 175 -5.53 17.26 -18.25
N SER A 176 -5.47 17.37 -19.57
CA SER A 176 -6.52 18.04 -20.34
C SER A 176 -6.70 17.40 -21.72
N HIS A 177 -7.94 17.32 -22.17
CA HIS A 177 -8.35 16.68 -23.43
C HIS A 177 -9.25 17.63 -24.22
N VAL A 178 -9.42 17.40 -25.52
CA VAL A 178 -10.08 18.35 -26.44
C VAL A 178 -11.54 18.67 -26.10
N GLN A 179 -12.18 17.86 -25.24
CA GLN A 179 -13.57 18.00 -24.84
C GLN A 179 -13.76 19.19 -23.88
N THR A 180 -14.89 19.89 -24.04
CA THR A 180 -15.31 21.00 -23.18
C THR A 180 -16.34 20.55 -22.15
N TYR A 181 -16.54 21.35 -21.09
CA TYR A 181 -17.63 21.11 -20.16
C TYR A 181 -18.99 21.27 -20.87
N PRO A 182 -19.97 20.37 -20.63
CA PRO A 182 -21.31 20.49 -21.22
C PRO A 182 -22.11 21.66 -20.63
N GLU A 183 -21.75 22.11 -19.42
CA GLU A 183 -22.39 23.19 -18.67
C GLU A 183 -21.35 24.23 -18.21
N GLY A 184 -21.82 25.30 -17.56
CA GLY A 184 -20.96 26.38 -17.05
C GLY A 184 -20.44 27.28 -18.18
N SER A 185 -19.15 27.64 -18.14
CA SER A 185 -18.53 28.50 -19.16
C SER A 185 -18.22 27.78 -20.48
N GLN A 186 -18.50 26.46 -20.56
CA GLN A 186 -18.20 25.61 -21.71
C GLN A 186 -16.73 25.64 -22.16
N GLN A 187 -15.81 25.93 -21.23
CA GLN A 187 -14.37 25.90 -21.48
C GLN A 187 -13.83 24.45 -21.48
N GLN A 188 -12.54 24.31 -21.83
CA GLN A 188 -11.86 23.01 -21.90
C GLN A 188 -11.84 22.32 -20.53
N GLN A 189 -12.04 21.00 -20.52
CA GLN A 189 -11.94 20.20 -19.31
C GLN A 189 -10.48 20.07 -18.87
N VAL A 190 -10.24 20.29 -17.58
CA VAL A 190 -8.95 20.02 -16.92
C VAL A 190 -9.23 19.09 -15.74
N THR A 191 -8.56 17.95 -15.72
CA THR A 191 -8.82 16.84 -14.80
C THR A 191 -7.51 16.25 -14.27
N CYS A 192 -7.61 15.16 -13.49
CA CYS A 192 -6.47 14.36 -13.08
C CYS A 192 -6.54 12.97 -13.73
N TYR A 193 -5.46 12.53 -14.36
CA TYR A 193 -5.37 11.22 -15.01
C TYR A 193 -4.21 10.39 -14.45
N HIS A 194 -4.40 9.07 -14.31
CA HIS A 194 -3.45 8.21 -13.59
C HIS A 194 -2.39 7.54 -14.47
N HIS A 195 -2.51 7.66 -15.78
CA HIS A 195 -1.60 7.01 -16.72
C HIS A 195 -0.74 8.04 -17.44
N LYS A 196 0.38 7.56 -17.98
CA LYS A 196 1.26 8.36 -18.84
C LYS A 196 0.54 8.63 -20.15
N ASP A 197 0.39 9.90 -20.48
CA ASP A 197 -0.28 10.39 -21.68
C ASP A 197 0.37 11.71 -22.10
N THR A 198 0.44 11.98 -23.41
CA THR A 198 0.97 13.23 -23.96
C THR A 198 0.08 14.45 -23.64
N ASN A 199 -1.17 14.21 -23.24
CA ASN A 199 -2.11 15.21 -22.74
C ASN A 199 -1.87 15.57 -21.25
N ASN A 200 -0.81 15.03 -20.64
CA ASN A 200 -0.38 15.44 -19.30
C ASN A 200 0.70 16.53 -19.34
N ASP A 201 1.15 16.94 -20.54
CA ASP A 201 2.25 17.87 -20.71
C ASP A 201 1.78 19.33 -20.62
N TRP A 202 2.43 20.12 -19.76
CA TRP A 202 2.16 21.54 -19.56
C TRP A 202 3.42 22.36 -19.74
N PHE A 203 3.28 23.52 -20.37
CA PHE A 203 4.33 24.52 -20.48
C PHE A 203 4.18 25.60 -19.40
N PHE A 204 5.31 26.03 -18.85
CA PHE A 204 5.40 27.09 -17.85
C PHE A 204 5.69 28.42 -18.54
N TYR A 205 4.73 29.35 -18.54
CA TYR A 205 4.82 30.63 -19.26
C TYR A 205 4.70 31.84 -18.31
N PRO A 206 5.29 32.99 -18.69
CA PRO A 206 5.15 34.24 -17.95
C PRO A 206 3.70 34.74 -17.98
N THR A 207 3.37 35.63 -17.05
CA THR A 207 2.04 36.26 -16.97
C THR A 207 1.73 37.08 -18.23
N ARG A 208 0.47 37.49 -18.39
CA ARG A 208 0.05 38.32 -19.55
C ARG A 208 0.62 39.74 -19.53
N HIS A 209 1.12 40.19 -18.38
CA HIS A 209 1.67 41.53 -18.19
C HIS A 209 3.20 41.58 -18.37
N GLU A 210 3.83 40.42 -18.44
CA GLU A 210 5.26 40.28 -18.67
C GLU A 210 5.57 40.05 -20.15
N PRO A 211 6.82 40.34 -20.58
CA PRO A 211 7.30 39.95 -21.90
C PRO A 211 7.06 38.45 -22.15
N ALA A 212 6.59 38.13 -23.36
CA ALA A 212 6.41 36.75 -23.77
C ALA A 212 7.74 35.99 -23.74
N TYR A 213 7.66 34.69 -23.48
CA TYR A 213 8.82 33.81 -23.62
C TYR A 213 9.28 33.79 -25.08
N ASP A 214 10.57 34.04 -25.29
CA ASP A 214 11.22 33.98 -26.60
C ASP A 214 12.13 32.73 -26.65
N PRO A 215 11.81 31.72 -27.46
CA PRO A 215 12.60 30.49 -27.56
C PRO A 215 13.98 30.68 -28.22
N GLU A 216 14.20 31.80 -28.92
CA GLU A 216 15.47 32.11 -29.61
C GLU A 216 16.41 32.95 -28.74
N SER A 217 15.97 33.33 -27.54
CA SER A 217 16.80 34.10 -26.60
C SER A 217 17.81 33.19 -25.90
N ASP A 218 19.07 33.64 -25.84
CA ASP A 218 20.13 32.96 -25.08
C ASP A 218 19.95 33.07 -23.55
N ASP A 219 19.02 33.91 -23.06
CA ASP A 219 18.81 34.15 -21.62
C ASP A 219 17.74 33.21 -21.02
N ILE A 220 18.19 32.23 -20.25
CA ILE A 220 17.32 31.27 -19.57
C ILE A 220 16.78 31.88 -18.27
N ARG A 221 15.48 32.19 -18.26
CA ARG A 221 14.78 32.70 -17.07
C ARG A 221 14.22 31.56 -16.21
N TYR A 222 14.83 31.31 -15.06
CA TYR A 222 14.38 30.31 -14.08
C TYR A 222 13.14 30.76 -13.30
N LEU A 223 12.33 29.79 -12.82
CA LEU A 223 11.19 30.05 -11.95
C LEU A 223 11.64 30.19 -10.49
N ALA A 224 11.27 31.31 -9.86
CA ALA A 224 11.50 31.54 -8.44
C ALA A 224 10.26 31.19 -7.61
N ASP A 225 10.45 30.87 -6.33
CA ASP A 225 9.36 30.71 -5.38
C ASP A 225 8.50 31.99 -5.31
N GLY A 226 7.17 31.82 -5.22
CA GLY A 226 6.20 32.91 -5.26
C GLY A 226 5.93 33.51 -6.65
N SER A 227 6.54 33.02 -7.73
CA SER A 227 6.28 33.49 -9.08
C SER A 227 4.85 33.19 -9.53
N THR A 228 4.19 34.18 -10.15
CA THR A 228 2.91 33.95 -10.83
C THR A 228 3.17 33.51 -12.26
N ILE A 229 2.62 32.36 -12.65
CA ILE A 229 2.85 31.76 -13.96
C ILE A 229 1.54 31.41 -14.64
N ARG A 230 1.60 31.12 -15.94
CA ARG A 230 0.54 30.46 -16.68
C ARG A 230 0.97 29.06 -17.04
N LEU A 231 0.06 28.10 -16.87
CA LEU A 231 0.25 26.75 -17.36
C LEU A 231 -0.50 26.63 -18.68
N ILE A 232 0.22 26.34 -19.75
CA ILE A 232 -0.35 26.18 -21.09
C ILE A 232 -0.31 24.70 -21.44
N HIS A 233 -1.49 24.12 -21.72
CA HIS A 233 -1.57 22.72 -22.10
C HIS A 233 -0.89 22.50 -23.46
N ALA A 234 0.06 21.55 -23.54
CA ALA A 234 0.94 21.42 -24.69
C ALA A 234 0.21 21.04 -25.99
N GLN A 235 -0.84 20.21 -25.91
CA GLN A 235 -1.56 19.72 -27.08
C GLN A 235 -2.64 20.69 -27.57
N THR A 236 -3.27 21.46 -26.68
CA THR A 236 -4.43 22.32 -27.05
C THR A 236 -4.15 23.81 -26.94
N GLY A 237 -3.03 24.22 -26.33
CA GLY A 237 -2.64 25.62 -26.18
C GLY A 237 -3.55 26.45 -25.26
N ARG A 238 -4.46 25.82 -24.51
CA ARG A 238 -5.32 26.53 -23.55
C ARG A 238 -4.55 26.84 -22.26
N ASN A 239 -4.95 27.93 -21.63
CA ASN A 239 -4.37 28.37 -20.35
C ASN A 239 -5.22 27.79 -19.22
N LEU A 240 -4.55 27.29 -18.19
CA LEU A 240 -5.12 27.16 -16.85
C LEU A 240 -5.07 28.52 -16.13
#